data_AF-A0A957TSP8-F1
#
_entry.id   AF-A0A957TSP8-F1
#
_cell.length_a   1.000
_cell.length_b   1.000
_cell.length_c   1.000
_cell.angle_alpha   90.00
_cell.angle_beta   90.00
_cell.angle_gamma   90.00
#
_symmetry.space_group_name_H-M   'P 1'
#
loop_
_entity.id
_entity.type
_entity.pdbx_description
1 polymer ?
#
loop_
_entity_poly.entity_id
_entity_poly.type
_entity_poly.pdbx_seq_one_letter_code
_entity_poly.pdbx_strand_id
1 'polypeptide(L)'
;PHNYNSTTLGLAATLHAAAGMPNFLITEYFVNFEAVGAEIANPPFQVENSYITLPTTPGLGIDLDEAALARHPYREFNLRSLRGPEQE
;
A
#
# COMPACT_ATOMS: atom_id res chain seq x y z
N PRO A 1 3.55 2.60 -10.98
CA PRO A 1 3.97 3.48 -9.85
C PRO A 1 4.78 2.67 -8.84
N HIS A 2 5.87 3.23 -8.31
CA HIS A 2 6.56 2.61 -7.16
C HIS A 2 5.67 2.81 -5.92
N ASN A 3 5.41 1.74 -5.16
CA ASN A 3 4.37 1.73 -4.12
C ASN A 3 4.81 0.96 -2.85
N TYR A 4 6.10 1.05 -2.49
CA TYR A 4 6.64 0.51 -1.23
C TYR A 4 6.31 1.36 0.02
N ASN A 5 5.73 2.55 -0.18
CA ASN A 5 5.50 3.56 0.84
C ASN A 5 4.29 3.28 1.75
N SER A 6 3.21 2.68 1.23
CA SER A 6 2.06 2.26 2.03
C SER A 6 1.19 1.28 1.25
N THR A 7 0.96 0.11 1.84
CA THR A 7 0.24 -1.01 1.21
C THR A 7 -1.28 -0.86 1.28
N THR A 8 -1.76 0.24 1.86
CA THR A 8 -3.18 0.51 2.07
C THR A 8 -3.54 1.91 1.60
N LEU A 9 -3.21 2.96 2.38
CA LEU A 9 -3.59 4.33 2.01
C LEU A 9 -2.84 4.82 0.75
N GLY A 10 -1.54 4.51 0.65
CA GLY A 10 -0.74 4.83 -0.54
C GLY A 10 -1.19 4.04 -1.77
N LEU A 11 -1.56 2.77 -1.59
CA LEU A 11 -2.17 1.95 -2.63
C LEU A 11 -3.49 2.56 -3.11
N ALA A 12 -4.39 2.98 -2.21
CA ALA A 12 -5.66 3.63 -2.56
C ALA A 12 -5.45 4.83 -3.49
N ALA A 13 -4.54 5.74 -3.11
CA ALA A 13 -4.18 6.90 -3.93
C ALA A 13 -3.57 6.48 -5.28
N THR A 14 -2.74 5.43 -5.26
CA THR A 14 -2.11 4.88 -6.48
C THR A 14 -3.14 4.31 -7.45
N LEU A 15 -4.21 3.65 -6.97
CA LEU A 15 -5.28 3.13 -7.82
C LEU A 15 -6.01 4.25 -8.57
N HIS A 16 -6.38 5.33 -7.86
CA HIS A 16 -7.03 6.50 -8.47
C HIS A 16 -6.11 7.22 -9.45
N ALA A 17 -4.83 7.37 -9.09
CA ALA A 17 -3.84 7.95 -9.99
C ALA A 17 -3.67 7.10 -11.26
N ALA A 18 -3.56 5.77 -11.11
CA ALA A 18 -3.43 4.83 -12.22
C ALA A 18 -4.65 4.84 -13.15
N ALA A 19 -5.86 4.94 -12.61
CA ALA A 19 -7.09 5.03 -13.40
C ALA A 19 -7.12 6.26 -14.33
N GLY A 20 -6.44 7.35 -13.94
CA GLY A 20 -6.30 8.56 -14.76
C GLY A 20 -5.09 8.58 -15.70
N MET A 21 -4.24 7.55 -15.69
CA MET A 21 -3.01 7.48 -16.49
C MET A 21 -3.23 6.64 -17.75
N PRO A 22 -3.34 7.24 -18.96
CA PRO A 22 -3.56 6.48 -20.20
C PRO A 22 -2.39 5.57 -20.57
N ASN A 23 -1.22 5.81 -19.99
CA ASN A 23 0.00 5.02 -20.15
C ASN A 23 0.31 4.15 -18.92
N PHE A 24 -0.67 3.90 -18.04
CA PHE A 24 -0.52 2.97 -16.94
C PHE A 24 -0.27 1.55 -17.46
N LEU A 25 0.65 0.82 -16.81
CA LEU A 25 0.98 -0.56 -17.14
C LEU A 25 0.73 -1.49 -15.95
N ILE A 26 1.38 -1.22 -14.81
CA ILE A 26 1.28 -2.02 -13.59
C ILE A 26 1.72 -1.18 -12.37
N THR A 27 1.30 -1.60 -11.18
CA THR A 27 1.75 -1.04 -9.90
C THR A 27 2.17 -2.13 -8.93
N GLU A 28 3.07 -1.79 -8.01
CA GLU A 28 3.51 -2.71 -6.97
C GLU A 28 2.39 -2.95 -5.95
N TYR A 29 2.24 -4.22 -5.55
CA TYR A 29 1.34 -4.68 -4.50
C TYR A 29 2.11 -5.63 -3.57
N PHE A 30 2.10 -5.35 -2.27
CA PHE A 30 2.86 -6.09 -1.29
C PHE A 30 1.97 -7.08 -0.54
N VAL A 31 1.93 -8.31 -1.05
CA VAL A 31 1.12 -9.42 -0.50
C VAL A 31 1.43 -9.69 0.98
N ASN A 32 2.67 -9.48 1.41
CA ASN A 32 3.09 -9.66 2.80
C ASN A 32 2.43 -8.69 3.79
N PHE A 33 1.78 -7.62 3.32
CA PHE A 33 1.04 -6.67 4.14
C PHE A 33 -0.48 -6.72 3.92
N GLU A 34 -0.98 -7.66 3.10
CA GLU A 34 -2.40 -7.80 2.78
C GLU A 34 -3.26 -8.01 4.03
N ALA A 35 -2.83 -8.88 4.95
CA ALA A 35 -3.57 -9.15 6.18
C ALA A 35 -3.72 -7.92 7.07
N VAL A 36 -2.65 -7.13 7.24
CA VAL A 36 -2.70 -5.87 8.01
C VAL A 36 -3.55 -4.85 7.27
N GLY A 37 -3.39 -4.73 5.96
CA GLY A 37 -4.19 -3.83 5.12
C GLY A 37 -5.68 -4.14 5.19
N ALA A 38 -6.05 -5.42 5.21
CA ALA A 38 -7.42 -5.88 5.34
C ALA A 38 -8.01 -5.62 6.74
N GLU A 39 -7.16 -5.61 7.77
CA GLU A 39 -7.55 -5.29 9.14
C GLU A 39 -7.80 -3.79 9.34
N ILE A 40 -7.01 -2.93 8.70
CA ILE A 40 -7.02 -1.48 8.95
C ILE A 40 -7.84 -0.66 7.94
N ALA A 41 -8.31 -1.25 6.83
CA ALA A 41 -9.09 -0.57 5.80
C ALA A 41 -10.54 -1.05 5.75
N ASN A 42 -11.46 -0.11 5.59
CA ASN A 42 -12.88 -0.37 5.46
C ASN A 42 -13.49 0.41 4.26
N PRO A 43 -13.97 -0.26 3.20
CA PRO A 43 -13.78 -1.69 2.94
C PRO A 43 -12.30 -2.00 2.62
N PRO A 44 -11.85 -3.25 2.86
CA PRO A 44 -10.51 -3.67 2.45
C PRO A 44 -10.45 -3.88 0.93
N PHE A 45 -9.25 -3.78 0.35
CA PHE A 45 -9.04 -4.13 -1.06
C PHE A 45 -9.23 -5.62 -1.29
N GLN A 46 -9.88 -5.96 -2.40
CA GLN A 46 -10.01 -7.33 -2.89
C GLN A 46 -9.13 -7.49 -4.12
N VAL A 47 -8.16 -8.41 -4.03
CA VAL A 47 -7.31 -8.78 -5.16
C VAL A 47 -7.87 -10.03 -5.81
N GLU A 48 -8.28 -9.91 -7.08
CA GLU A 48 -8.83 -11.01 -7.85
C GLU A 48 -8.07 -11.14 -9.17
N ASN A 49 -7.56 -12.34 -9.46
CA ASN A 49 -6.83 -12.64 -10.70
C ASN A 49 -5.67 -11.66 -11.00
N SER A 50 -4.98 -11.20 -9.96
CA SER A 50 -3.90 -10.19 -10.04
C SER A 50 -4.36 -8.76 -10.37
N TYR A 51 -5.64 -8.44 -10.17
CA TYR A 51 -6.20 -7.09 -10.32
C TYR A 51 -6.89 -6.63 -9.04
N ILE A 52 -6.95 -5.32 -8.86
CA ILE A 52 -7.73 -4.67 -7.80
C ILE A 52 -8.82 -3.86 -8.48
N THR A 53 -10.07 -4.10 -8.09
CA THR A 53 -11.20 -3.30 -8.58
C THR A 53 -11.09 -1.88 -8.03
N LEU A 54 -11.20 -0.88 -8.92
CA LEU A 54 -11.17 0.52 -8.51
C LEU A 54 -12.35 0.83 -7.57
N PRO A 55 -12.10 1.37 -6.36
CA PRO A 55 -13.17 1.80 -5.47
C PRO A 55 -14.05 2.88 -6.11
N THR A 56 -15.36 2.78 -5.91
CA THR A 56 -16.36 3.69 -6.51
C THR A 56 -16.99 4.65 -5.50
N THR A 57 -16.69 4.48 -4.21
CA THR A 57 -17.08 5.41 -3.15
C THR A 57 -16.26 6.70 -3.24
N PRO A 58 -16.75 7.83 -2.70
CA PRO A 58 -16.05 9.12 -2.78
C PRO A 58 -14.63 9.10 -2.19
N GLY A 59 -13.79 10.03 -2.66
CA GLY A 59 -12.42 10.18 -2.18
C GLY A 59 -11.52 9.02 -2.63
N LEU A 60 -10.75 8.46 -1.69
CA LEU A 60 -9.88 7.30 -1.97
C LEU A 60 -10.65 5.97 -1.99
N GLY A 61 -11.93 6.00 -1.59
CA GLY A 61 -12.83 4.86 -1.56
C GLY A 61 -12.53 3.81 -0.48
N ILE A 62 -11.73 4.20 0.53
CA ILE A 62 -11.52 3.46 1.77
C ILE A 62 -11.56 4.44 2.95
N ASP A 63 -11.98 3.95 4.11
CA ASP A 63 -11.76 4.57 5.41
C ASP A 63 -10.72 3.75 6.20
N LEU A 64 -10.04 4.40 7.14
CA LEU A 64 -9.13 3.70 8.07
C LEU A 64 -9.86 3.35 9.37
N ASP A 65 -9.71 2.11 9.81
CA ASP A 65 -10.03 1.73 11.18
C ASP A 65 -8.87 2.17 12.08
N GLU A 66 -9.02 3.34 12.71
CA GLU A 66 -8.00 3.92 13.58
C GLU A 66 -7.74 3.05 14.83
N ALA A 67 -8.74 2.34 15.33
CA ALA A 67 -8.57 1.45 16.47
C ALA A 67 -7.79 0.20 16.09
N ALA A 68 -7.96 -0.30 14.86
CA ALA A 68 -7.11 -1.34 14.29
C ALA A 68 -5.69 -0.88 14.03
N LEU A 69 -5.53 0.29 13.42
CA LEU A 69 -4.23 0.88 13.15
C LEU A 69 -3.42 1.09 14.44
N ALA A 70 -4.07 1.52 15.53
CA ALA A 70 -3.43 1.71 16.83
C ALA A 70 -2.81 0.42 17.42
N ARG A 71 -3.24 -0.77 16.98
CA ARG A 71 -2.63 -2.05 17.37
C ARG A 71 -1.30 -2.32 16.68
N HIS A 72 -0.97 -1.56 15.63
CA HIS A 72 0.24 -1.66 14.83
C HIS A 72 1.13 -0.42 15.00
N PRO A 73 1.63 -0.12 16.22
CA PRO A 73 2.46 1.05 16.45
C PRO A 73 3.76 0.97 15.66
N TYR A 74 4.26 2.14 15.27
CA TYR A 74 5.55 2.25 14.60
C TYR A 74 6.65 1.55 15.40
N ARG A 75 7.51 0.83 14.68
CA ARG A 75 8.74 0.25 15.21
C ARG A 75 9.90 0.81 14.44
N GLU A 76 10.90 1.29 15.16
CA GLU A 76 12.12 1.77 14.53
C GLU A 76 12.80 0.62 13.80
N PHE A 77 13.10 0.84 12.53
CA PHE A 77 13.88 -0.09 11.72
C PHE A 77 15.33 0.37 11.74
N ASN A 78 16.24 -0.56 12.00
CA ASN A 78 17.67 -0.28 11.89
C ASN A 78 17.99 0.21 10.48
N LEU A 79 18.76 1.28 10.38
CA LEU A 79 19.29 1.73 9.10
C LEU A 79 20.11 0.59 8.49
N ARG A 80 19.85 0.30 7.22
CA ARG A 80 20.65 -0.68 6.48
C ARG A 80 22.08 -0.17 6.42
N SER A 81 23.03 -0.94 6.94
CA SER A 81 24.44 -0.68 6.71
C SER A 81 24.73 -0.87 5.22
N LEU A 82 25.04 0.23 4.53
CA LEU A 82 25.56 0.15 3.18
C LEU A 82 27.03 -0.26 3.27
N ARG A 83 27.48 -1.09 2.32
CA ARG A 83 28.91 -1.38 2.22
C ARG A 83 29.63 -0.11 1.80
N GLY A 84 30.63 0.28 2.57
CA GLY A 84 31.50 1.38 2.21
C GLY A 84 32.68 0.89 1.36
N PRO A 85 33.39 1.80 0.67
CA PRO A 85 34.59 1.48 -0.10
C PRO A 85 35.70 0.80 0.72
N GLU A 86 35.70 0.99 2.03
CA GLU A 86 36.63 0.35 2.97
C GLU A 86 36.38 -1.15 3.21
N GLN A 87 35.30 -1.69 2.64
CA GLN A 87 34.84 -3.07 2.79
C GLN A 87 34.91 -3.87 1.47
N GLU A 88 35.49 -3.28 0.41
CA GLU A 88 35.89 -3.97 -0.83
C GLU A 88 37.26 -4.65 -0.66
#